data_AF-A0A8W8JWJ3-F1
#
_entry.id   AF-A0A8W8JWJ3-F1
#
_cell.length_a   1.000
_cell.length_b   1.000
_cell.length_c   1.000
_cell.angle_alpha   90.00
_cell.angle_beta   90.00
_cell.angle_gamma   90.00
#
_symmetry.space_group_name_H-M   'P 1'
#
loop_
_entity.id
_entity.type
_entity.pdbx_description
1 polymer ?
#
loop_
_entity_poly.entity_id
_entity_poly.type
_entity_poly.pdbx_seq_one_letter_code
_entity_poly.pdbx_strand_id
1 'polypeptide(L)'
;NLDFRNYDGHTCLHLAVLGGYKRIVDILLQSGADVNVGDGKSGATALHLAARGNREEIISLLLEQPEIVVDIKMYNGVTPLMIAAEKGLPNISNILVTHNANTNLLSYHYSSSSDESEEEED
;
A
#
# COMPACT_ATOMS: atom_id res chain seq x y z
N ASN A 1 12.39 9.10 17.19
CA ASN A 1 11.57 8.03 16.58
C ASN A 1 10.38 8.73 15.94
N LEU A 2 10.23 8.67 14.61
CA LEU A 2 9.16 9.36 13.86
C LEU A 2 7.91 8.48 13.65
N ASP A 3 7.95 7.25 14.16
CA ASP A 3 6.93 6.23 13.91
C ASP A 3 5.91 6.14 15.05
N PHE A 4 5.82 7.19 15.87
CA PHE A 4 4.77 7.31 16.87
C PHE A 4 3.40 7.29 16.20
N ARG A 5 2.49 6.53 16.81
CA ARG A 5 1.14 6.34 16.30
C ARG A 5 0.14 7.15 17.10
N ASN A 6 -0.83 7.76 16.41
CA ASN A 6 -2.00 8.33 17.06
C ASN A 6 -2.95 7.22 17.59
N TYR A 7 -4.09 7.59 18.17
CA TYR A 7 -5.07 6.64 18.70
C TYR A 7 -5.66 5.69 17.64
N ASP A 8 -5.63 6.06 16.37
CA ASP A 8 -6.08 5.23 15.24
C ASP A 8 -4.96 4.34 14.68
N GLY A 9 -3.75 4.44 15.24
CA GLY A 9 -2.60 3.68 14.77
C GLY A 9 -1.87 4.30 13.57
N HIS A 10 -2.13 5.57 13.22
CA HIS A 10 -1.45 6.26 12.11
C HIS A 10 -0.17 6.96 12.57
N THR A 11 0.91 6.83 11.79
CA THR A 11 2.12 7.65 11.93
C THR A 11 1.93 8.99 11.21
N CYS A 12 2.87 9.93 11.41
CA CYS A 12 2.89 11.16 10.62
C CYS A 12 2.98 10.87 9.11
N LEU A 13 3.72 9.83 8.71
CA LEU A 13 3.84 9.43 7.31
C LEU A 13 2.49 8.96 6.75
N HIS A 14 1.73 8.14 7.49
CA HIS A 14 0.37 7.74 7.07
C HIS A 14 -0.53 8.95 6.81
N LEU A 15 -0.57 9.90 7.74
CA LEU A 15 -1.41 11.10 7.61
C LEU A 15 -0.98 11.98 6.43
N ALA A 16 0.33 12.15 6.20
CA ALA A 16 0.85 12.91 5.07
C ALA A 16 0.49 12.27 3.71
N VAL A 17 0.58 10.95 3.61
CA VAL A 17 0.20 10.20 2.39
C VAL A 17 -1.30 10.27 2.14
N LEU A 18 -2.14 10.07 3.18
CA LEU A 18 -3.60 10.21 3.08
C LEU A 18 -4.01 11.60 2.59
N GLY A 19 -3.36 12.64 3.12
CA GLY A 19 -3.57 14.03 2.69
C GLY A 19 -3.02 14.35 1.29
N GLY A 20 -2.20 13.47 0.71
CA GLY A 20 -1.53 13.73 -0.57
C GLY A 20 -0.43 14.80 -0.47
N TYR A 21 0.11 15.05 0.72
CA TYR A 21 1.08 16.12 0.97
C TYR A 21 2.49 15.69 0.61
N LYS A 22 2.78 15.58 -0.69
CA LYS A 22 4.08 15.14 -1.25
C LYS A 22 5.29 15.76 -0.54
N ARG A 23 5.30 17.08 -0.32
CA ARG A 23 6.42 17.75 0.33
C ARG A 23 6.62 17.34 1.78
N ILE A 24 5.54 17.06 2.50
CA ILE A 24 5.61 16.58 3.89
C ILE A 24 6.10 15.13 3.91
N VAL A 25 5.62 14.30 2.98
CA VAL A 25 6.12 12.92 2.81
C VAL A 25 7.63 12.94 2.61
N ASP A 26 8.13 13.72 1.66
CA ASP A 26 9.56 13.86 1.37
C ASP A 26 10.38 14.28 2.61
N ILE A 27 9.91 15.28 3.37
CA ILE A 27 10.57 15.73 4.61
C ILE A 27 10.61 14.60 5.66
N LEU A 28 9.52 13.84 5.83
CA LEU A 28 9.44 12.78 6.81
C LEU A 28 10.39 11.62 6.48
N LEU A 29 10.46 11.23 5.20
CA LEU A 29 11.39 10.19 4.72
C LEU A 29 12.85 10.63 4.91
N GLN A 30 13.20 11.85 4.50
CA GLN A 30 14.53 12.42 4.73
C GLN A 30 14.91 12.54 6.21
N SER A 31 13.91 12.61 7.10
CA SER A 31 14.12 12.66 8.54
C SER A 31 14.19 11.27 9.20
N GLY A 32 14.12 10.19 8.42
CA GLY A 32 14.25 8.82 8.87
C GLY A 32 12.96 8.22 9.44
N ALA A 33 11.79 8.61 8.92
CA ALA A 33 10.54 7.89 9.20
C ALA A 33 10.58 6.51 8.53
N ASP A 34 10.18 5.47 9.24
CA ASP A 34 10.16 4.11 8.67
C ASP A 34 9.01 3.99 7.66
N VAL A 35 9.38 3.78 6.40
CA VAL A 35 8.47 3.70 5.26
C VAL A 35 7.57 2.45 5.28
N ASN A 36 7.96 1.43 6.04
CA ASN A 36 7.34 0.11 6.08
C ASN A 36 6.35 -0.07 7.23
N VAL A 37 6.19 0.93 8.09
CA VAL A 37 5.27 0.85 9.23
C VAL A 37 3.84 0.66 8.71
N GLY A 38 3.18 -0.42 9.13
CA GLY A 38 1.74 -0.59 8.91
C GLY A 38 0.90 0.24 9.90
N ASP A 39 -0.26 0.71 9.48
CA ASP A 39 -1.23 1.34 10.38
C ASP A 39 -1.78 0.35 11.42
N GLY A 40 -2.37 0.89 12.50
CA GLY A 40 -2.91 0.05 13.57
C GLY A 40 -4.18 -0.71 13.18
N LYS A 41 -4.96 -0.21 12.21
CA LYS A 41 -6.30 -0.73 11.90
C LYS A 41 -6.29 -1.92 10.93
N SER A 42 -5.48 -1.83 9.89
CA SER A 42 -5.46 -2.76 8.76
C SER A 42 -4.06 -3.31 8.46
N GLY A 43 -3.03 -2.75 9.08
CA GLY A 43 -1.64 -3.05 8.72
C GLY A 43 -1.23 -2.37 7.41
N ALA A 44 -2.01 -1.40 6.91
CA ALA A 44 -1.70 -0.71 5.67
C ALA A 44 -0.48 0.19 5.86
N THR A 45 0.56 -0.05 5.06
CA THR A 45 1.73 0.83 4.99
C THR A 45 1.44 2.09 4.17
N ALA A 46 2.36 3.06 4.21
CA ALA A 46 2.33 4.23 3.36
C ALA A 46 2.11 3.89 1.86
N LEU A 47 2.75 2.82 1.37
CA LEU A 47 2.63 2.41 -0.03
C LEU A 47 1.21 1.92 -0.40
N HIS A 48 0.52 1.21 0.51
CA HIS A 48 -0.88 0.83 0.33
C HIS A 48 -1.80 2.05 0.25
N LEU A 49 -1.60 3.02 1.15
CA LEU A 49 -2.40 4.24 1.20
C LEU A 49 -2.20 5.09 -0.07
N ALA A 50 -0.96 5.18 -0.55
CA ALA A 50 -0.64 5.89 -1.78
C ALA A 50 -1.25 5.23 -3.02
N ALA A 51 -1.20 3.89 -3.13
CA ALA A 51 -1.86 3.12 -4.19
C ALA A 51 -3.38 3.32 -4.17
N ARG A 52 -4.01 3.23 -2.98
CA ARG A 52 -5.46 3.44 -2.80
C ARG A 52 -5.92 4.84 -3.22
N GLY A 53 -5.09 5.84 -2.95
CA GLY A 53 -5.34 7.25 -3.28
C GLY A 53 -4.91 7.68 -4.68
N ASN A 54 -4.46 6.74 -5.53
CA ASN A 54 -3.88 7.03 -6.85
C ASN A 54 -2.78 8.13 -6.83
N ARG A 55 -1.86 8.04 -5.87
CA ARG A 55 -0.83 9.07 -5.63
C ARG A 55 0.50 8.71 -6.27
N GLU A 56 0.56 8.71 -7.60
CA GLU A 56 1.75 8.28 -8.38
C GLU A 56 3.06 8.94 -7.90
N GLU A 57 3.08 10.26 -7.73
CA GLU A 57 4.30 10.97 -7.30
C GLU A 57 4.76 10.60 -5.87
N ILE A 58 3.82 10.26 -4.99
CA ILE A 58 4.14 9.83 -3.63
C ILE A 58 4.64 8.38 -3.65
N ILE A 59 4.05 7.53 -4.51
CA ILE A 59 4.54 6.16 -4.71
C ILE A 59 5.99 6.18 -5.15
N SER A 60 6.36 7.02 -6.12
CA SER A 60 7.76 7.15 -6.56
C SER A 60 8.69 7.52 -5.40
N LEU A 61 8.34 8.53 -4.59
CA LEU A 61 9.15 8.92 -3.42
C LEU A 61 9.32 7.80 -2.39
N LEU A 62 8.26 7.03 -2.13
CA LEU A 62 8.30 5.90 -1.19
C LEU A 62 9.19 4.76 -1.73
N LEU A 63 9.13 4.50 -3.03
CA LEU A 63 9.92 3.44 -3.70
C LEU A 63 11.40 3.81 -3.87
N GLU A 64 11.75 5.08 -3.80
CA GLU A 64 13.13 5.55 -3.77
C GLU A 64 13.84 5.30 -2.43
N GLN A 65 13.11 4.95 -1.36
CA GLN A 65 13.71 4.67 -0.06
C GLN A 65 14.43 3.32 -0.06
N PRO A 66 15.70 3.24 0.37
CA PRO A 66 16.50 2.03 0.25
C PRO A 66 15.98 0.85 1.09
N GLU A 67 15.26 1.13 2.18
CA GLU A 67 14.68 0.13 3.07
C GLU A 67 13.26 -0.32 2.67
N ILE A 68 12.66 0.22 1.60
CA ILE A 68 11.28 -0.10 1.20
C ILE A 68 11.08 -1.59 0.94
N VAL A 69 9.99 -2.14 1.48
CA VAL A 69 9.52 -3.50 1.18
C VAL A 69 8.18 -3.41 0.46
N VAL A 70 8.20 -3.68 -0.84
CA VAL A 70 7.07 -3.42 -1.76
C VAL A 70 5.87 -4.36 -1.49
N ASP A 71 6.13 -5.61 -1.12
CA ASP A 71 5.12 -6.66 -0.97
C ASP A 71 4.68 -6.89 0.49
N ILE A 72 4.79 -5.88 1.37
CA ILE A 72 4.17 -5.96 2.70
C ILE A 72 2.67 -6.22 2.51
N LYS A 73 2.14 -7.14 3.31
CA LYS A 73 0.72 -7.49 3.32
C LYS A 73 0.02 -6.76 4.45
N MET A 74 -1.16 -6.20 4.16
CA MET A 74 -2.15 -5.86 5.17
C MET A 74 -2.58 -7.11 5.96
N TYR A 75 -3.30 -6.93 7.07
CA TYR A 75 -3.77 -8.03 7.90
C TYR A 75 -4.67 -9.02 7.16
N ASN A 76 -5.35 -8.59 6.10
CA ASN A 76 -6.16 -9.43 5.22
C ASN A 76 -5.36 -10.02 4.03
N GLY A 77 -4.03 -9.90 4.02
CA GLY A 77 -3.18 -10.47 2.99
C GLY A 77 -2.99 -9.62 1.73
N VAL A 78 -3.66 -8.47 1.62
CA VAL A 78 -3.61 -7.60 0.44
C VAL A 78 -2.27 -6.85 0.37
N THR A 79 -1.68 -6.77 -0.83
CA THR A 79 -0.47 -5.97 -1.12
C THR A 79 -0.80 -4.65 -1.85
N PRO A 80 0.14 -3.69 -1.99
CA PRO A 80 -0.11 -2.47 -2.75
C PRO A 80 -0.45 -2.74 -4.22
N LEU A 81 0.15 -3.77 -4.83
CA LEU A 81 -0.11 -4.15 -6.23
C LEU A 81 -1.54 -4.67 -6.41
N MET A 82 -2.07 -5.44 -5.46
CA MET A 82 -3.46 -5.89 -5.48
C MET A 82 -4.44 -4.71 -5.47
N ILE A 83 -4.19 -3.70 -4.64
CA ILE A 83 -5.02 -2.47 -4.61
C ILE A 83 -5.01 -1.77 -5.98
N ALA A 84 -3.84 -1.65 -6.61
CA ALA A 84 -3.71 -1.01 -7.92
C ALA A 84 -4.43 -1.82 -9.02
N ALA A 85 -4.33 -3.15 -8.99
CA ALA A 85 -5.00 -4.04 -9.92
C ALA A 85 -6.53 -4.00 -9.76
N GLU A 86 -7.05 -4.13 -8.53
CA GLU A 86 -8.48 -4.06 -8.21
C GLU A 86 -9.10 -2.72 -8.66
N LYS A 87 -8.37 -1.62 -8.48
CA LYS A 87 -8.82 -0.28 -8.89
C LYS A 87 -8.62 0.04 -10.37
N GLY A 88 -8.02 -0.86 -11.16
CA GLY A 88 -7.74 -0.62 -12.57
C GLY A 88 -6.77 0.54 -12.80
N LEU A 89 -5.69 0.63 -12.00
CA LEU A 89 -4.67 1.70 -12.05
C LEU A 89 -3.39 1.20 -12.74
N PRO A 90 -3.36 1.09 -14.10
CA PRO A 90 -2.25 0.46 -14.81
C PRO A 90 -0.91 1.16 -14.62
N ASN A 91 -0.90 2.49 -14.47
CA ASN A 91 0.32 3.25 -14.21
C ASN A 91 0.96 2.84 -12.88
N ILE A 92 0.16 2.76 -11.81
CA ILE A 92 0.64 2.35 -10.49
C ILE A 92 1.05 0.89 -10.49
N SER A 93 0.26 0.01 -11.10
CA SER A 93 0.63 -1.40 -11.25
C SER A 93 1.98 -1.54 -11.95
N ASN A 94 2.20 -0.80 -13.04
CA ASN A 94 3.46 -0.80 -13.75
C ASN A 94 4.62 -0.28 -12.89
N ILE A 95 4.44 0.84 -12.17
CA ILE A 95 5.47 1.38 -11.26
C ILE A 95 5.83 0.37 -10.16
N LEU A 96 4.85 -0.33 -9.59
CA LEU A 96 5.10 -1.34 -8.55
C LEU A 96 5.82 -2.56 -9.13
N VAL A 97 5.42 -3.04 -10.30
CA VAL A 97 6.07 -4.18 -10.98
C VAL A 97 7.51 -3.85 -11.40
N THR A 98 7.79 -2.62 -11.87
CA THR A 98 9.18 -2.21 -12.17
C THR A 98 10.04 -2.11 -10.91
N HIS A 99 9.43 -1.99 -9.73
CA HIS A 99 10.09 -2.08 -8.43
C HIS A 99 9.96 -3.46 -7.78
N ASN A 100 9.85 -4.51 -8.61
CA ASN A 100 9.86 -5.92 -8.20
C ASN A 100 8.66 -6.37 -7.34
N ALA A 101 7.50 -5.69 -7.43
CA ALA A 101 6.28 -6.21 -6.81
C ALA A 101 5.91 -7.59 -7.38
N ASN A 102 5.61 -8.54 -6.51
CA ASN A 102 5.34 -9.92 -6.91
C ASN A 102 3.93 -10.08 -7.51
N THR A 103 3.85 -10.22 -8.83
CA THR A 103 2.60 -10.41 -9.58
C THR A 103 1.91 -11.74 -9.29
N ASN A 104 2.64 -12.77 -8.82
CA ASN A 104 2.03 -14.06 -8.47
C ASN A 104 1.11 -13.96 -7.25
N LEU A 105 1.20 -12.89 -6.48
CA LEU A 105 0.28 -12.68 -5.36
C LEU A 105 -1.13 -12.34 -5.83
N LEU A 106 -1.32 -11.78 -7.04
CA LEU A 106 -2.63 -11.42 -7.57
C LEU A 106 -3.59 -12.61 -7.70
N SER A 107 -3.10 -13.81 -8.01
CA SER A 107 -3.94 -14.98 -8.27
C SER A 107 -4.69 -15.48 -7.02
N TYR A 108 -4.08 -15.36 -5.84
CA TYR A 108 -4.67 -15.83 -4.59
C TYR A 108 -5.91 -15.03 -4.16
N HIS A 109 -6.06 -13.78 -4.62
CA HIS A 109 -7.22 -12.95 -4.28
C HIS A 109 -8.44 -13.25 -5.17
N TYR A 110 -8.21 -13.69 -6.41
CA TYR A 110 -9.29 -14.05 -7.34
C TYR A 110 -9.86 -15.44 -7.06
N SER A 111 -9.03 -16.42 -6.65
CA SER A 111 -9.51 -17.77 -6.35
C SER A 111 -10.47 -17.85 -5.16
N SER A 112 -10.29 -17.00 -4.15
CA SER A 112 -11.23 -16.95 -3.01
C SER A 112 -12.55 -16.23 -3.31
N SER A 113 -12.64 -15.52 -4.45
CA SER A 113 -13.83 -14.76 -4.85
C SER A 113 -14.72 -15.53 -5.83
N SER A 114 -14.21 -16.63 -6.41
CA SER A 114 -14.93 -17.47 -7.38
C SER A 114 -15.65 -18.67 -6.77
N ASP A 115 -15.50 -18.92 -5.46
CA ASP A 115 -16.10 -20.07 -4.78
C ASP A 115 -17.42 -19.74 -4.04
N GLU A 116 -17.98 -18.52 -4.16
CA GLU A 116 -19.23 -18.11 -3.48
C GLU A 116 -20.46 -17.99 -4.40
N SER A 117 -20.45 -18.56 -5.61
CA SER A 117 -21.59 -18.44 -6.52
C SER A 117 -22.03 -19.75 -7.18
N GLU A 118 -22.19 -20.83 -6.42
CA GLU A 118 -22.96 -22.01 -6.86
C GLU A 118 -23.61 -22.73 -5.66
N GLU A 119 -24.53 -22.10 -4.93
CA GLU A 119 -25.59 -22.87 -4.24
C GLU A 119 -26.93 -22.12 -4.32
N GLU A 120 -27.97 -22.91 -4.62
CA GLU A 120 -29.41 -22.62 -4.66
C GLU A 120 -30.06 -22.32 -6.02
N GLU A 121 -30.52 -23.38 -6.68
CA GLU A 121 -31.89 -23.49 -7.21
C GLU A 121 -32.26 -24.98 -7.33
N ASP A 122 -32.95 -25.50 -6.30
CA ASP A 122 -33.74 -26.75 -6.34
C ASP A 122 -35.17 -26.46 -6.83
#